data_AF-A0A656JTF5-F1
#
_entry.id   AF-A0A656JTF5-F1
#
_cell.length_a   1.000
_cell.length_b   1.000
_cell.length_c   1.000
_cell.angle_alpha   90.00
_cell.angle_beta   90.00
_cell.angle_gamma   90.00
#
_symmetry.space_group_name_H-M   'P 1'
#
loop_
_entity.id
_entity.type
_entity.pdbx_description
1 polymer ?
#
loop_
_entity_poly.entity_id
_entity_poly.type
_entity_poly.pdbx_seq_one_letter_code
_entity_poly.pdbx_strand_id
1 'polypeptide(L)'
;IQAQDFCLAGPVTSLPVAVPSEALPPQPVISSAESAGVGVGAESAGALGDDLRRREFQMIIDTLRAERGRRKEAAERLGISPRTLRYKLAQMRDAGMDVEGYLFAT
;
A
#
# COMPACT_ATOMS: atom_id res chain seq x y z
N ILE A 1 5.45 0.97 -36.94
CA ILE A 1 5.35 1.83 -35.73
C ILE A 1 6.23 3.04 -36.01
N GLN A 2 5.62 4.13 -36.48
CA GLN A 2 6.36 5.32 -36.94
C GLN A 2 6.12 6.43 -35.91
N ALA A 3 7.16 6.76 -35.16
CA ALA A 3 7.11 7.62 -33.98
C ALA A 3 7.49 9.06 -34.34
N GLN A 4 6.57 9.77 -35.00
CA GLN A 4 6.82 11.16 -35.40
C GLN A 4 5.52 11.93 -35.59
N ASP A 5 4.87 12.25 -34.47
CA ASP A 5 3.85 13.32 -34.42
C ASP A 5 3.77 13.98 -33.03
N PHE A 6 4.93 14.19 -32.37
CA PHE A 6 5.00 14.91 -31.09
C PHE A 6 5.79 16.21 -31.24
N CYS A 7 5.29 17.11 -32.09
CA CYS A 7 5.84 18.46 -32.23
C CYS A 7 4.71 19.48 -32.07
N LEU A 8 4.31 19.75 -30.82
CA LEU A 8 3.56 20.95 -30.45
C LEU A 8 4.50 22.15 -30.48
N ALA A 9 4.47 22.89 -31.59
CA ALA A 9 5.11 24.19 -31.70
C ALA A 9 4.17 25.28 -31.14
N GLY A 10 4.53 25.84 -29.99
CA GLY A 10 3.92 27.07 -29.47
C GLY A 10 5.02 27.95 -28.86
N PRO A 11 5.13 29.23 -29.24
CA PRO A 11 6.15 30.13 -28.70
C PRO A 11 5.74 30.59 -27.29
N VAL A 12 6.51 30.20 -26.27
CA VAL A 12 6.42 30.83 -24.94
C VAL A 12 7.33 32.05 -24.93
N THR A 13 6.73 33.22 -25.09
CA THR A 13 7.40 34.52 -25.00
C THR A 13 7.86 34.75 -23.57
N SER A 14 9.16 34.99 -23.38
CA SER A 14 9.74 35.31 -22.07
C SER A 14 9.42 36.74 -21.64
N LEU A 15 9.05 36.93 -20.37
CA LEU A 15 9.30 38.17 -19.65
C LEU A 15 10.04 37.86 -18.34
N PRO A 16 11.10 38.62 -18.00
CA PRO A 16 11.81 38.49 -16.73
C PRO A 16 11.13 39.38 -15.68
N VAL A 17 10.69 38.79 -14.56
CA VAL A 17 10.42 39.55 -13.33
C VAL A 17 11.54 39.24 -12.36
N ALA A 18 12.40 40.24 -12.20
CA ALA A 18 13.38 40.31 -11.13
C ALA A 18 12.66 40.45 -9.79
N VAL A 19 12.98 39.57 -8.84
CA VAL A 19 12.70 39.77 -7.41
C VAL A 19 14.06 39.87 -6.70
N PRO A 20 14.25 40.89 -5.86
CA PRO A 20 15.54 41.18 -5.23
C PRO A 20 15.88 40.24 -4.06
N SER A 21 17.18 40.31 -3.77
CA SER A 21 18.04 39.61 -2.80
C SER A 21 17.68 39.73 -1.31
N GLU A 22 18.36 38.89 -0.51
CA GLU A 22 18.46 38.80 0.97
C GLU A 22 17.32 38.05 1.70
N ALA A 23 17.55 37.08 2.60
CA ALA A 23 18.74 36.69 3.36
C ALA A 23 18.61 35.24 3.88
N LEU A 24 19.73 34.51 3.96
CA LEU A 24 19.95 33.29 4.75
C LEU A 24 20.72 33.67 6.04
N PRO A 25 20.81 32.84 7.10
CA PRO A 25 19.84 31.95 7.77
C PRO A 25 19.88 32.10 9.32
N PRO A 26 19.05 31.37 10.08
CA PRO A 26 19.72 30.46 11.04
C PRO A 26 19.25 29.01 10.91
N GLN A 27 20.25 28.13 10.98
CA GLN A 27 20.17 26.67 10.97
C GLN A 27 19.39 26.16 12.19
N PRO A 28 18.45 25.20 12.05
CA PRO A 28 18.11 24.34 13.16
C PRO A 28 19.21 23.27 13.30
N VAL A 29 20.11 23.48 14.27
CA VAL A 29 20.97 22.43 14.80
C VAL A 29 20.13 21.48 15.67
N ILE A 30 19.67 20.38 15.09
CA ILE A 30 19.33 19.16 15.85
C ILE A 30 20.06 18.00 15.17
N SER A 31 21.28 17.77 15.65
CA SER A 31 21.61 16.71 16.60
C SER A 31 21.48 15.32 15.97
N SER A 32 22.67 14.80 15.68
CA SER A 32 22.95 13.40 15.46
C SER A 32 22.23 12.53 16.49
N ALA A 33 21.29 11.74 16.00
CA ALA A 33 21.18 10.36 16.43
C ALA A 33 21.26 9.54 15.15
N GLU A 34 22.50 9.14 14.83
CA GLU A 34 22.77 7.94 14.06
C GLU A 34 21.98 6.80 14.71
N SER A 35 20.82 6.47 14.14
CA SER A 35 20.12 5.24 14.48
C SER A 35 20.85 4.11 13.75
N ALA A 36 21.97 3.71 14.36
CA ALA A 36 22.55 2.41 14.12
C ALA A 36 21.48 1.33 14.37
N GLY A 37 21.42 0.36 13.47
CA GLY A 37 20.66 -0.87 13.63
C GLY A 37 19.48 -0.94 12.67
N VAL A 38 19.37 -1.93 11.78
CA VAL A 38 20.09 -3.19 11.66
C VAL A 38 20.01 -3.51 10.17
N GLY A 39 21.08 -4.09 9.60
CA GLY A 39 20.95 -4.87 8.39
C GLY A 39 20.02 -6.04 8.69
N VAL A 40 18.72 -5.81 8.57
CA VAL A 40 17.72 -6.86 8.72
C VAL A 40 17.85 -7.67 7.45
N GLY A 41 18.58 -8.78 7.57
CA GLY A 41 18.75 -9.74 6.50
C GLY A 41 17.41 -10.04 5.84
N ALA A 42 17.47 -10.34 4.54
CA ALA A 42 16.31 -10.65 3.71
C ALA A 42 15.32 -11.65 4.37
N GLU A 43 15.79 -12.45 5.31
CA GLU A 43 15.01 -13.37 6.16
C GLU A 43 13.96 -12.69 7.06
N SER A 44 14.24 -11.54 7.70
CA SER A 44 13.25 -10.90 8.59
C SER A 44 12.27 -9.99 7.87
N ALA A 45 12.59 -9.53 6.66
CA ALA A 45 11.61 -8.90 5.76
C ALA A 45 10.51 -9.91 5.36
N GLY A 46 10.88 -11.18 5.16
CA GLY A 46 9.95 -12.28 4.93
C GLY A 46 9.03 -12.53 6.12
N ALA A 47 9.57 -12.59 7.33
CA ALA A 47 8.79 -12.80 8.57
C ALA A 47 7.77 -11.67 8.83
N LEU A 48 8.17 -10.41 8.64
CA LEU A 48 7.26 -9.26 8.77
C LEU A 48 6.14 -9.29 7.71
N GLY A 49 6.47 -9.68 6.48
CA GLY A 49 5.48 -9.84 5.41
C GLY A 49 4.48 -10.96 5.71
N ASP A 50 4.92 -12.06 6.31
CA ASP A 50 4.06 -13.17 6.70
C ASP A 50 3.11 -12.77 7.84
N ASP A 51 3.60 -12.03 8.84
CA ASP A 51 2.79 -11.56 9.96
C ASP A 51 1.69 -10.58 9.51
N LEU A 52 2.04 -9.63 8.63
CA LEU A 52 1.07 -8.73 8.00
C LEU A 52 0.01 -9.49 7.21
N ARG A 53 0.42 -10.51 6.44
CA ARG A 53 -0.51 -11.35 5.67
C ARG A 53 -1.46 -12.11 6.58
N ARG A 54 -0.95 -12.71 7.68
CA ARG A 54 -1.78 -13.41 8.68
C ARG A 54 -2.82 -12.47 9.29
N ARG A 55 -2.40 -11.26 9.68
CA ARG A 55 -3.32 -10.27 10.24
C ARG A 55 -4.39 -9.84 9.24
N GLU A 56 -4.00 -9.64 7.97
CA GLU A 56 -4.94 -9.34 6.90
C GLU A 56 -5.98 -10.46 6.72
N PHE A 57 -5.52 -11.72 6.69
CA PHE A 57 -6.39 -12.89 6.59
C PHE A 57 -7.37 -12.97 7.76
N GLN A 58 -6.91 -12.73 8.98
CA GLN A 58 -7.78 -12.70 10.16
C GLN A 58 -8.88 -11.64 10.05
N MET A 59 -8.52 -10.42 9.65
CA MET A 59 -9.50 -9.33 9.46
C MET A 59 -10.57 -9.70 8.41
N ILE A 60 -10.18 -10.39 7.34
CA ILE A 60 -11.10 -10.85 6.30
C ILE A 60 -12.07 -11.91 6.84
N ILE A 61 -11.59 -12.89 7.60
CA ILE A 61 -12.43 -13.92 8.22
C ILE A 61 -13.41 -13.30 9.21
N ASP A 62 -12.93 -12.44 10.12
CA ASP A 62 -13.78 -11.77 11.10
C ASP A 62 -14.88 -10.97 10.43
N THR A 63 -14.54 -10.22 9.37
CA THR A 63 -15.53 -9.42 8.64
C THR A 63 -16.54 -10.31 7.92
N LEU A 64 -16.10 -11.40 7.28
CA LEU A 64 -17.01 -12.35 6.65
C LEU A 64 -17.92 -13.03 7.67
N ARG A 65 -17.43 -13.37 8.86
CA ARG A 65 -18.24 -13.94 9.94
C ARG A 65 -19.29 -12.94 10.43
N ALA A 66 -18.90 -11.68 10.65
CA ALA A 66 -19.81 -10.60 11.02
C ALA A 66 -20.93 -10.40 9.97
N GLU A 67 -20.59 -10.53 8.69
CA GLU A 67 -21.54 -10.43 7.57
C GLU A 67 -22.26 -11.74 7.25
N ARG A 68 -22.09 -12.80 8.05
CA ARG A 68 -22.70 -14.13 7.84
C ARG A 68 -22.36 -14.74 6.46
N GLY A 69 -21.13 -14.55 6.01
CA GLY A 69 -20.62 -15.04 4.73
C GLY A 69 -21.06 -14.21 3.52
N ARG A 70 -21.76 -13.08 3.70
CA ARG A 70 -22.14 -12.18 2.59
C ARG A 70 -20.91 -11.47 2.04
N ARG A 71 -20.27 -12.10 1.04
CA ARG A 71 -19.00 -11.64 0.44
C ARG A 71 -19.06 -10.21 -0.11
N LYS A 72 -20.20 -9.77 -0.64
CA LYS A 72 -20.35 -8.41 -1.17
C LYS A 72 -20.29 -7.37 -0.04
N GLU A 73 -21.09 -7.56 1.01
CA GLU A 73 -21.13 -6.64 2.15
C GLU A 73 -19.80 -6.66 2.93
N ALA A 74 -19.18 -7.84 3.06
CA ALA A 74 -17.85 -7.93 3.67
C ALA A 74 -16.79 -7.15 2.88
N ALA A 75 -16.83 -7.19 1.54
CA ALA A 75 -15.90 -6.42 0.71
C ALA A 75 -16.12 -4.91 0.88
N GLU A 76 -17.37 -4.46 0.90
CA GLU A 76 -17.73 -3.06 1.16
C GLU A 76 -17.25 -2.60 2.55
N ARG A 77 -17.45 -3.44 3.57
CA ARG A 77 -17.03 -3.15 4.96
C ARG A 77 -15.50 -3.13 5.14
N LEU A 78 -14.77 -3.94 4.37
CA LEU A 78 -13.31 -3.93 4.29
C LEU A 78 -12.76 -2.77 3.43
N GLY A 79 -13.60 -2.05 2.69
CA GLY A 79 -13.17 -1.00 1.78
C GLY A 79 -12.43 -1.50 0.54
N ILE A 80 -12.67 -2.74 0.10
CA ILE A 80 -12.04 -3.35 -1.07
C ILE A 80 -13.07 -3.78 -2.12
N SER A 81 -12.63 -3.97 -3.36
CA SER A 81 -13.54 -4.51 -4.38
C SER A 81 -13.91 -5.98 -4.09
N PRO A 82 -15.13 -6.44 -4.45
CA PRO A 82 -15.49 -7.85 -4.36
C PRO A 82 -14.52 -8.78 -5.11
N ARG A 83 -13.90 -8.26 -6.18
CA ARG A 83 -12.86 -8.98 -6.93
C ARG A 83 -11.58 -9.13 -6.12
N THR A 84 -11.13 -8.07 -5.44
CA THR A 84 -9.99 -8.11 -4.52
C THR A 84 -10.22 -9.11 -3.39
N LEU A 85 -11.43 -9.10 -2.79
CA LEU A 85 -11.78 -10.06 -1.74
C LEU A 85 -11.64 -11.51 -2.25
N ARG A 86 -12.20 -11.81 -3.44
CA ARG A 86 -12.07 -13.14 -4.05
C ARG A 86 -10.62 -13.57 -4.24
N TYR A 87 -9.75 -12.65 -4.69
CA TYR A 87 -8.32 -12.95 -4.83
C TYR A 87 -7.62 -13.24 -3.52
N LYS A 88 -7.98 -12.53 -2.44
CA LYS A 88 -7.44 -12.82 -1.11
C LYS A 88 -7.93 -14.16 -0.59
N LEU A 89 -9.20 -14.50 -0.80
CA LEU A 89 -9.73 -15.83 -0.46
C LEU A 89 -9.04 -16.96 -1.22
N ALA A 90 -8.69 -16.74 -2.50
CA ALA A 90 -7.88 -17.70 -3.26
C ALA A 90 -6.49 -17.86 -2.64
N GLN A 91 -5.79 -16.76 -2.35
CA GLN A 91 -4.47 -16.79 -1.69
C GLN A 91 -4.51 -17.49 -0.33
N MET A 92 -5.58 -17.33 0.45
CA MET A 92 -5.77 -18.05 1.71
C MET A 92 -5.88 -19.56 1.50
N ARG A 93 -6.65 -19.99 0.50
CA ARG A 93 -6.75 -21.42 0.12
C ARG A 93 -5.41 -21.97 -0.38
N ASP A 94 -4.69 -21.20 -1.19
CA ASP A 94 -3.37 -21.59 -1.70
C ASP A 94 -2.33 -21.68 -0.58
N ALA A 95 -2.49 -20.89 0.48
CA ALA A 95 -1.71 -20.98 1.72
C ALA A 95 -2.14 -22.12 2.65
N GLY A 96 -3.10 -22.96 2.23
CA GLY A 96 -3.58 -24.11 2.99
C GLY A 96 -4.64 -23.78 4.06
N MET A 97 -5.22 -22.58 4.05
CA MET A 97 -6.30 -22.23 4.98
C MET A 97 -7.66 -22.67 4.44
N ASP A 98 -8.42 -23.40 5.26
CA ASP A 98 -9.81 -23.75 4.95
C ASP A 98 -10.77 -22.60 5.31
N VAL A 99 -10.91 -21.66 4.37
CA VAL A 99 -11.78 -20.48 4.53
C VAL A 99 -13.23 -20.86 4.86
N GLU A 100 -13.76 -21.95 4.28
CA GLU A 100 -15.15 -22.34 4.53
C GLU A 100 -15.29 -22.94 5.94
N GLY A 101 -14.34 -23.76 6.36
CA GLY A 101 -14.25 -24.23 7.74
C GLY A 101 -14.26 -23.09 8.76
N TYR A 102 -13.46 -22.04 8.55
CA TYR A 102 -13.42 -20.87 9.45
C TYR A 102 -14.70 -20.03 9.46
N LEU A 103 -15.49 -20.06 8.38
CA LEU A 103 -16.77 -19.34 8.31
C LEU A 103 -17.89 -20.06 9.05
N PHE A 104 -17.87 -21.39 9.05
CA PHE A 104 -18.92 -22.23 9.62
C PHE A 104 -18.54 -22.86 10.97
N ALA A 105 -17.28 -22.73 11.41
CA ALA A 105 -16.85 -23.12 12.74
C ALA A 105 -17.62 -22.32 13.80
N THR A 106 -18.61 -23.00 14.39
CA THR A 106 -19.42 -22.61 15.55
C THR A 106 -18.57 -22.68 16.80
#